data_AF-A0A3N5HZN7-F1
#
_entry.id   AF-A0A3N5HZN7-F1
#
_cell.length_a   1.000
_cell.length_b   1.000
_cell.length_c   1.000
_cell.angle_alpha   90.00
_cell.angle_beta   90.00
_cell.angle_gamma   90.00
#
_symmetry.space_group_name_H-M   'P 1'
#
loop_
_entity.id
_entity.type
_entity.pdbx_description
1 polymer ?
#
loop_
_entity_poly.entity_id
_entity_poly.type
_entity_poly.pdbx_seq_one_letter_code
_entity_poly.pdbx_strand_id
1 'polypeptide(L)'
;MAYLRYSPDCEWHVFEEAMTDEGESRLAVWHKDHEAQGASYTVAMIQKMLELEDYSGIPGYHPRYKRLLRDAFEVWLDEQSSAEI
;
A
#
# COMPACT_ATOMS: atom_id res chain seq x y z
N MET A 1 -0.40 6.56 8.97
CA MET A 1 -1.89 6.43 8.90
C MET A 1 -2.31 5.09 8.30
N ALA A 2 -3.57 4.62 8.42
CA ALA A 2 -4.03 3.35 7.79
C ALA A 2 -5.14 3.60 6.76
N TYR A 3 -4.97 3.05 5.55
CA TYR A 3 -5.81 3.23 4.36
C TYR A 3 -6.77 2.06 4.14
N LEU A 4 -6.34 0.85 4.52
CA LEU A 4 -7.19 -0.34 4.62
C LEU A 4 -6.96 -1.00 5.96
N ARG A 5 -8.01 -1.59 6.52
CA ARG A 5 -7.94 -2.35 7.78
C ARG A 5 -8.64 -3.68 7.59
N TYR A 6 -8.10 -4.70 8.25
CA TYR A 6 -8.77 -5.99 8.31
C TYR A 6 -10.19 -5.84 8.85
N SER A 7 -11.12 -6.46 8.16
CA SER A 7 -12.53 -6.54 8.53
C SER A 7 -13.14 -7.81 7.93
N PRO A 8 -14.37 -8.19 8.30
CA PRO A 8 -15.02 -9.35 7.70
C PRO A 8 -15.05 -9.34 6.17
N ASP A 9 -15.07 -8.13 5.57
CA ASP A 9 -15.12 -7.91 4.12
C ASP A 9 -13.78 -7.44 3.52
N CYS A 10 -12.74 -7.23 4.34
CA CYS A 10 -11.44 -6.76 3.90
C CYS A 10 -10.31 -7.63 4.45
N GLU A 11 -9.61 -8.30 3.56
CA GLU A 11 -8.49 -9.20 3.88
C GLU A 11 -7.14 -8.47 3.88
N TRP A 12 -7.16 -7.15 3.72
CA TRP A 12 -5.97 -6.30 3.56
C TRP A 12 -5.83 -5.29 4.71
N HIS A 13 -4.59 -5.07 5.11
CA HIS A 13 -4.19 -3.98 5.97
C HIS A 13 -3.12 -3.17 5.23
N VAL A 14 -3.44 -1.92 4.93
CA VAL A 14 -2.53 -1.00 4.23
C VAL A 14 -2.33 0.20 5.11
N PHE A 15 -1.10 0.46 5.52
CA PHE A 15 -0.77 1.53 6.45
C PHE A 15 0.60 2.11 6.18
N GLU A 16 0.72 3.41 6.38
CA GLU A 16 1.98 4.13 6.35
C GLU A 16 2.78 3.81 7.60
N GLU A 17 4.03 3.39 7.39
CA GLU A 17 5.00 3.17 8.44
C GLU A 17 5.53 4.51 8.92
N ALA A 18 5.77 4.62 10.24
CA ALA A 18 6.40 5.80 10.80
C ALA A 18 7.79 5.97 10.15
N MET A 19 8.05 7.16 9.60
CA MET A 19 9.32 7.47 8.95
C MET A 19 10.48 7.06 9.87
N THR A 20 11.31 6.13 9.39
CA THR A 20 12.62 5.87 9.98
C THR A 20 13.54 7.05 9.67
N ASP A 21 14.63 7.23 10.43
CA ASP A 21 15.62 8.33 10.34
C ASP A 21 16.08 8.72 8.91
N GLU A 22 15.85 7.88 7.91
CA GLU A 22 16.11 8.12 6.48
C GLU A 22 15.10 9.07 5.78
N GLY A 23 14.01 9.47 6.44
CA GLY A 23 13.10 10.52 5.94
C GLY A 23 12.23 10.15 4.72
N GLU A 24 12.20 8.87 4.33
CA GLU A 24 11.37 8.38 3.22
C GLU A 24 10.09 7.73 3.76
N SER A 25 8.92 8.22 3.32
CA SER A 25 7.63 7.61 3.62
C SER A 25 7.51 6.23 2.95
N ARG A 26 7.05 5.24 3.73
CA ARG A 26 6.84 3.86 3.27
C ARG A 26 5.43 3.40 3.57
N LEU A 27 4.85 2.66 2.63
CA LEU A 27 3.52 2.07 2.74
C LEU A 27 3.65 0.55 2.92
N ALA A 28 3.27 0.05 4.09
CA ALA A 28 3.15 -1.36 4.37
C ALA A 28 1.82 -1.90 3.83
N VAL A 29 1.88 -3.05 3.16
CA VAL A 29 0.73 -3.72 2.52
C VAL A 29 0.73 -5.19 2.93
N TRP A 30 -0.23 -5.56 3.78
CA TRP A 30 -0.33 -6.90 4.36
C TRP A 30 -1.65 -7.54 3.96
N HIS A 31 -1.59 -8.82 3.60
CA HIS A 31 -2.76 -9.67 3.41
C HIS A 31 -2.88 -10.62 4.60
N LYS A 32 -4.09 -10.86 5.12
CA LYS A 32 -4.31 -11.66 6.34
C LYS A 32 -3.65 -13.05 6.30
N ASP A 33 -3.66 -13.71 5.14
CA ASP A 33 -3.12 -15.06 4.95
C ASP A 33 -1.60 -15.04 4.66
N HIS A 34 -1.03 -13.87 4.40
CA HIS A 34 0.38 -13.66 4.05
C HIS A 34 1.04 -12.60 4.95
N GLU A 35 0.55 -12.40 6.17
CA GLU A 35 1.01 -11.32 7.05
C GLU A 35 2.50 -11.41 7.38
N ALA A 36 3.02 -12.63 7.58
CA ALA A 36 4.46 -12.87 7.79
C ALA A 36 5.33 -12.51 6.58
N GLN A 37 4.72 -12.31 5.41
CA GLN A 37 5.35 -11.87 4.16
C GLN A 37 4.97 -10.43 3.81
N GLY A 38 4.34 -9.70 4.75
CA GLY A 38 3.99 -8.29 4.56
C GLY A 38 5.16 -7.50 3.99
N ALA A 39 4.86 -6.65 3.01
CA ALA A 39 5.88 -5.89 2.29
C ALA A 39 5.63 -4.40 2.43
N SER A 40 6.73 -3.64 2.43
CA SER A 40 6.71 -2.18 2.47
C SER A 40 7.25 -1.61 1.17
N TYR A 41 6.60 -0.57 0.68
CA TYR A 41 6.90 0.04 -0.61
C TYR A 41 7.13 1.54 -0.46
N THR A 42 8.09 2.06 -1.20
CA THR A 42 8.35 3.50 -1.27
C THR A 42 7.34 4.20 -2.17
N VAL A 43 7.27 5.53 -2.12
CA VAL A 43 6.44 6.36 -3.00
C VAL A 43 6.68 6.01 -4.47
N ALA A 44 7.95 5.93 -4.88
CA ALA A 44 8.33 5.59 -6.26
C ALA A 44 7.89 4.18 -6.68
N MET A 45 7.93 3.20 -5.77
CA MET A 45 7.45 1.85 -6.06
C MET A 45 5.94 1.82 -6.28
N ILE A 46 5.17 2.49 -5.41
CA ILE A 46 3.71 2.56 -5.53
C ILE A 46 3.28 3.29 -6.80
N GLN A 47 3.93 4.42 -7.14
CA GLN A 47 3.68 5.12 -8.41
C GLN A 47 3.90 4.21 -9.61
N LYS A 48 5.00 3.44 -9.62
CA LYS A 48 5.30 2.50 -10.70
C LYS A 48 4.27 1.36 -10.78
N MET A 49 3.79 0.84 -9.65
CA MET A 49 2.73 -0.18 -9.65
C MET A 49 1.43 0.35 -10.23
N LEU A 50 1.07 1.60 -9.93
CA LEU A 50 -0.12 2.25 -10.49
C LEU A 50 0.02 2.49 -12.00
N GLU A 51 1.17 2.98 -12.46
CA GLU A 51 1.44 3.23 -13.88
C GLU A 51 1.37 1.94 -14.71
N LEU A 52 1.97 0.86 -14.22
CA LEU A 52 1.97 -0.44 -14.89
C LEU A 52 0.69 -1.25 -14.65
N GLU A 53 -0.15 -0.79 -13.72
CA GLU A 53 -1.29 -1.52 -13.17
C GLU A 53 -0.95 -2.95 -12.71
N ASP A 54 0.29 -3.15 -12.26
CA ASP A 54 0.84 -4.44 -11.85
C ASP A 54 1.11 -4.48 -10.35
N TYR A 55 0.36 -5.36 -9.69
CA TYR A 55 0.41 -5.60 -8.24
C TYR A 55 0.85 -7.04 -7.92
N SER A 56 1.30 -7.79 -8.93
CA SER A 56 1.67 -9.20 -8.80
C SER A 56 2.80 -9.43 -7.80
N GLY A 57 3.63 -8.41 -7.53
CA GLY A 57 4.68 -8.43 -6.51
C GLY A 57 4.18 -8.31 -5.06
N ILE A 58 2.88 -8.12 -4.83
CA ILE A 58 2.31 -8.02 -3.47
C ILE A 58 1.89 -9.41 -2.98
N PRO A 59 2.42 -9.89 -1.85
CA PRO A 59 2.04 -11.19 -1.29
C PRO A 59 0.54 -11.27 -1.00
N GLY A 60 -0.10 -12.34 -1.47
CA GLY A 60 -1.55 -12.51 -1.38
C GLY A 60 -2.36 -11.80 -2.47
N TYR A 61 -1.70 -11.13 -3.43
CA TYR A 61 -2.41 -10.45 -4.51
C TYR A 61 -3.20 -11.42 -5.40
N HIS A 62 -4.41 -10.98 -5.74
CA HIS A 62 -5.27 -11.58 -6.74
C HIS A 62 -5.93 -10.47 -7.56
N PRO A 63 -6.15 -10.62 -8.88
CA PRO A 63 -6.72 -9.57 -9.73
C PRO A 63 -8.04 -8.97 -9.25
N ARG A 64 -8.81 -9.72 -8.44
CA ARG A 64 -10.06 -9.24 -7.83
C ARG A 64 -9.86 -8.03 -6.89
N TYR A 65 -8.68 -7.89 -6.31
CA TYR A 65 -8.35 -6.80 -5.39
C TYR A 65 -7.70 -5.59 -6.08
N LYS A 66 -7.47 -5.66 -7.40
CA LYS A 66 -6.82 -4.60 -8.17
C LYS A 66 -7.38 -3.22 -7.83
N ARG A 67 -8.71 -3.09 -7.88
CA ARG A 67 -9.41 -1.82 -7.60
C ARG A 67 -9.26 -1.39 -6.14
N LEU A 68 -9.41 -2.32 -5.19
CA LEU A 68 -9.30 -2.04 -3.76
C LEU A 68 -7.91 -1.49 -3.40
N LEU A 69 -6.85 -2.13 -3.90
CA LEU A 69 -5.46 -1.71 -3.65
C LEU A 69 -5.15 -0.40 -4.38
N ARG A 70 -5.61 -0.25 -5.61
CA ARG A 70 -5.47 0.99 -6.37
C ARG A 70 -6.05 2.19 -5.61
N ASP A 71 -7.30 2.09 -5.16
CA ASP A 71 -7.97 3.17 -4.44
C ASP A 71 -7.18 3.55 -3.16
N ALA A 72 -6.68 2.56 -2.42
CA ALA A 72 -5.87 2.81 -1.22
C ALA A 72 -4.52 3.49 -1.53
N PHE A 73 -3.88 3.11 -2.63
CA PHE A 73 -2.59 3.67 -3.04
C PHE A 73 -2.73 5.09 -3.60
N GLU A 74 -3.78 5.36 -4.37
CA GLU A 74 -4.07 6.71 -4.88
C GLU A 74 -4.31 7.68 -3.72
N VAL A 75 -5.06 7.28 -2.68
CA VAL A 75 -5.29 8.11 -1.48
C VAL A 75 -3.98 8.40 -0.75
N TRP A 76 -3.12 7.39 -0.54
CA TRP A 76 -1.84 7.61 0.12
C TRP A 76 -0.92 8.55 -0.68
N LEU A 77 -0.82 8.38 -2.00
CA LEU A 77 0.02 9.23 -2.85
C LEU A 77 -0.45 10.69 -2.90
N ASP A 78 -1.76 10.93 -2.88
CA ASP A 78 -2.33 12.28 -2.81
C ASP A 78 -1.90 13.00 -1.52
N GLU A 79 -1.86 12.28 -0.40
CA GLU A 79 -1.38 12.82 0.88
C GLU A 79 0.12 13.10 0.86
N GLN A 80 0.94 12.22 0.27
CA GLN A 80 2.39 12.47 0.15
C GLN A 80 2.68 13.70 -0.72
N SER A 81 1.90 13.90 -1.80
CA SER A 81 2.02 15.07 -2.67
C SER A 81 1.58 16.37 -1.98
N SER A 82 0.63 16.26 -1.05
CA SER A 82 0.12 17.40 -0.27
C SER A 82 1.01 17.76 0.92
N ALA A 83 1.85 16.85 1.39
CA ALA A 83 2.81 17.08 2.47
C ALA A 83 4.07 17.86 2.03
N GLU A 84 4.26 18.08 0.73
CA GLU A 84 5.37 18.86 0.15
C GLU A 84 5.06 20.38 -0.03
N ILE A 85 4.00 20.92 0.59
CA ILE A 85 3.60 22.35 0.50
C ILE A 85 3.86 23.12 1.80
#